data_AF-A0A087T4X9-F1
#
_entry.id   AF-A0A087T4X9-F1
#
_cell.length_a   1.000
_cell.length_b   1.000
_cell.length_c   1.000
_cell.angle_alpha   90.00
_cell.angle_beta   90.00
_cell.angle_gamma   90.00
#
_symmetry.space_group_name_H-M   'P 1'
#
loop_
_entity.id
_entity.type
_entity.pdbx_description
1 polymer ?
#
loop_
_entity_poly.entity_id
_entity_poly.type
_entity_poly.pdbx_seq_one_letter_code
_entity_poly.pdbx_strand_id
1 'polypeptide(L)'
;MASEYNLLQLPDLVLHKICSYIICPFDLLNFGNTCSRLRNVSSAQSLWWNLTLEWCKGLWLFIKDAPKPDNPREWLLSLINQYGVKSTSTKFECIFSTGEKWERIDSRKFRFLFGLLRLVYNLEKRDHPAILFEKWLYDIGLYRRTGALADYASEDHQFSVDCILQLSSLGQAVEHDLRRRKQPYKDPASYIKLVATTETNWMTLFPSGPHGSICPLLMDPLINCITYEKSGLLGLTVGLSLVLENYLKLHCKFSSNVTVSKVNDMITSFCTLFLEEVVNCLPEMQSRLESLSLRSAVLILMEENLLFTGHLQDVLNQYECKYSCNDIFHDFANFLKRYEGLDFIIDEVRMRLRKAMIDEISIVLFPSGTESSFTTRINLTDSDLIGG
;
A
#
# COMPACT_ATOMS: atom_id res chain seq x y z
N MET A 1 -32.34 14.64 -22.90
CA MET A 1 -33.11 15.29 -21.83
C MET A 1 -32.28 15.21 -20.56
N ALA A 2 -31.72 16.33 -20.09
CA ALA A 2 -31.07 16.36 -18.78
C ALA A 2 -32.17 16.24 -17.72
N SER A 3 -31.97 15.41 -16.69
CA SER A 3 -32.96 15.18 -15.64
C SER A 3 -33.39 16.50 -14.98
N GLU A 4 -34.69 16.70 -14.75
CA GLU A 4 -35.26 17.88 -14.09
C GLU A 4 -34.74 18.11 -12.66
N TYR A 5 -34.04 17.11 -12.10
CA TYR A 5 -33.43 17.17 -10.78
C TYR A 5 -31.92 17.27 -10.89
N ASN A 6 -31.37 18.34 -10.31
CA ASN A 6 -29.94 18.57 -10.17
C ASN A 6 -29.47 18.09 -8.79
N LEU A 7 -28.31 17.45 -8.71
CA LEU A 7 -27.63 17.10 -7.45
C LEU A 7 -27.58 18.29 -6.47
N LEU A 8 -27.35 19.50 -6.98
CA LEU A 8 -27.31 20.73 -6.19
C LEU A 8 -28.66 21.19 -5.64
N GLN A 9 -29.76 20.50 -5.90
CA GLN A 9 -31.07 20.77 -5.30
C GLN A 9 -31.35 19.88 -4.09
N LEU A 10 -30.54 18.83 -3.87
CA LEU A 10 -30.71 17.93 -2.74
C LEU A 10 -30.40 18.65 -1.41
N PRO A 11 -31.06 18.30 -0.30
CA PRO A 11 -30.71 18.80 1.03
C PRO A 11 -29.28 18.43 1.45
N ASP A 12 -28.64 19.26 2.27
CA ASP A 12 -27.25 19.02 2.72
C ASP A 12 -27.09 17.69 3.46
N LEU A 13 -28.11 17.24 4.20
CA LEU A 13 -28.10 15.92 4.84
C LEU A 13 -28.05 14.77 3.83
N VAL A 14 -28.75 14.91 2.69
CA VAL A 14 -28.73 13.91 1.61
C VAL A 14 -27.37 13.94 0.91
N LEU A 15 -26.84 15.13 0.64
CA LEU A 15 -25.49 15.30 0.07
C LEU A 15 -24.41 14.71 0.98
N HIS A 16 -24.52 14.93 2.30
CA HIS A 16 -23.60 14.34 3.28
C HIS A 16 -23.67 12.82 3.26
N LYS A 17 -24.88 12.26 3.20
CA LYS A 17 -25.08 10.81 3.05
C LYS A 17 -24.46 10.28 1.76
N ILE A 18 -24.61 10.97 0.63
CA ILE A 18 -23.92 10.62 -0.62
C ILE A 18 -22.40 10.62 -0.43
N CYS A 19 -21.84 11.68 0.18
CA CYS A 19 -20.42 11.76 0.48
C CYS A 19 -19.93 10.62 1.39
N SER A 20 -20.77 10.12 2.30
CA SER A 20 -20.42 9.01 3.20
C SER A 20 -20.20 7.68 2.46
N TYR A 21 -20.72 7.53 1.25
CA TYR A 21 -20.45 6.38 0.38
C TYR A 21 -19.17 6.54 -0.46
N ILE A 22 -18.56 7.72 -0.47
CA ILE A 22 -17.30 7.95 -1.18
C ILE A 22 -16.14 7.51 -0.28
N ILE A 23 -15.64 6.30 -0.53
CA ILE A 23 -14.59 5.64 0.28
C ILE A 23 -13.15 6.01 -0.13
N CYS A 24 -13.00 6.85 -1.16
CA CYS A 24 -11.71 7.28 -1.69
C CYS A 24 -11.51 8.78 -1.42
N PRO A 25 -10.41 9.19 -0.75
CA PRO A 25 -10.17 10.60 -0.41
C PRO A 25 -9.95 11.47 -1.65
N PHE A 26 -9.42 10.90 -2.73
CA PHE A 26 -9.24 11.61 -4.00
C PHE A 26 -10.59 11.94 -4.65
N ASP A 27 -11.52 10.99 -4.62
CA ASP A 27 -12.86 11.18 -5.20
C ASP A 27 -13.69 12.16 -4.36
N LEU A 28 -13.60 12.08 -3.03
CA LEU A 28 -14.28 13.03 -2.14
C LEU A 28 -13.72 14.46 -2.31
N LEU A 29 -12.40 14.59 -2.49
CA LEU A 29 -11.76 15.87 -2.77
C LEU A 29 -12.21 16.44 -4.12
N ASN A 30 -12.21 15.62 -5.17
CA ASN A 30 -12.66 16.02 -6.51
C ASN A 30 -14.14 16.44 -6.51
N PHE A 31 -14.99 15.66 -5.83
CA PHE A 31 -16.40 15.99 -5.63
C PHE A 31 -16.57 17.36 -4.96
N GLY A 32 -15.86 17.60 -3.86
CA GLY A 32 -15.87 18.89 -3.15
C GLY A 32 -15.36 20.05 -3.99
N ASN A 33 -14.36 19.83 -4.86
CA ASN A 33 -13.80 20.87 -5.73
C ASN A 33 -14.75 21.33 -6.85
N THR A 34 -15.88 20.65 -7.06
CA THR A 34 -16.83 20.98 -8.12
C THR A 34 -17.55 22.32 -7.86
N CYS A 35 -17.93 22.62 -6.61
CA CYS A 35 -18.50 23.92 -6.24
C CYS A 35 -18.42 24.18 -4.72
N SER A 36 -18.64 25.43 -4.30
CA SER A 36 -18.56 25.85 -2.89
C SER A 36 -19.50 25.08 -1.96
N ARG A 37 -20.73 24.79 -2.41
CA ARG A 37 -21.71 24.04 -1.59
C ARG A 37 -21.25 22.61 -1.33
N LEU A 38 -20.81 21.89 -2.38
CA LEU A 38 -20.30 20.53 -2.23
C LEU A 38 -19.02 20.51 -1.39
N ARG A 39 -18.14 21.52 -1.54
CA ARG A 39 -16.95 21.68 -0.70
C ARG A 39 -17.31 21.76 0.78
N ASN A 40 -18.35 22.52 1.15
CA ASN A 40 -18.77 22.67 2.54
C ASN A 40 -19.25 21.33 3.12
N VAL A 41 -20.09 20.61 2.36
CA VAL A 41 -20.63 19.30 2.79
C VAL A 41 -19.52 18.24 2.85
N SER A 42 -18.67 18.15 1.83
CA SER A 42 -17.60 17.17 1.74
C SER A 42 -16.45 17.44 2.72
N SER A 43 -16.38 18.62 3.34
CA SER A 43 -15.36 18.97 4.35
C SER A 43 -15.73 18.55 5.77
N ALA A 44 -16.89 17.92 5.98
CA ALA A 44 -17.30 17.44 7.30
C ALA A 44 -16.27 16.47 7.89
N GLN A 45 -15.81 16.74 9.12
CA GLN A 45 -14.75 15.96 9.79
C GLN A 45 -15.06 14.47 9.88
N SER A 46 -16.34 14.10 10.08
CA SER A 46 -16.77 12.69 10.17
C SER A 46 -16.44 11.89 8.91
N LEU A 47 -16.53 12.50 7.73
CA LEU A 47 -16.20 11.85 6.46
C LEU A 47 -14.70 11.57 6.37
N TRP A 48 -13.89 12.55 6.73
CA TRP A 48 -12.43 12.44 6.67
C TRP A 48 -11.88 11.51 7.75
N TRP A 49 -12.50 11.44 8.93
CA TRP A 49 -12.16 10.42 9.93
C TRP A 49 -12.35 9.01 9.40
N ASN A 50 -13.51 8.72 8.79
CA ASN A 50 -13.76 7.41 8.19
C ASN A 50 -12.72 7.08 7.11
N LEU A 51 -12.44 8.03 6.22
CA LEU A 51 -11.42 7.87 5.18
C LEU A 51 -10.02 7.61 5.75
N THR A 52 -9.62 8.39 6.75
CA THR A 52 -8.32 8.24 7.40
C THR A 52 -8.18 6.85 8.01
N LEU A 53 -9.16 6.39 8.78
CA LEU A 53 -9.10 5.07 9.41
C LEU A 53 -9.09 3.95 8.37
N GLU A 54 -9.91 4.02 7.32
CA GLU A 54 -9.92 3.00 6.27
C GLU A 54 -8.60 2.95 5.47
N TRP A 55 -8.04 4.10 5.12
CA TRP A 55 -6.80 4.14 4.33
C TRP A 55 -5.56 3.82 5.17
N CYS A 56 -5.52 4.27 6.42
CA CYS A 56 -4.42 4.01 7.36
C CYS A 56 -4.57 2.68 8.13
N LYS A 57 -5.59 1.87 7.83
CA LYS A 57 -5.82 0.58 8.50
C LYS A 57 -4.59 -0.33 8.50
N GLY A 58 -4.07 -0.61 9.69
CA GLY A 58 -2.85 -1.42 9.89
C GLY A 58 -1.55 -0.74 9.45
N LEU A 59 -1.57 0.58 9.21
CA LEU A 59 -0.42 1.37 8.78
C LEU A 59 0.10 2.35 9.84
N TRP A 60 -0.65 2.60 10.91
CA TRP A 60 -0.33 3.58 11.95
C TRP A 60 1.13 3.50 12.44
N LEU A 61 1.60 2.29 12.77
CA LEU A 61 2.96 2.05 13.26
C LEU A 61 4.05 2.27 12.21
N PHE A 62 3.70 2.32 10.92
CA PHE A 62 4.62 2.53 9.83
C PHE A 62 4.76 4.02 9.45
N ILE A 63 3.85 4.88 9.92
CA ILE A 63 3.85 6.32 9.63
C ILE A 63 4.73 7.05 10.66
N LYS A 64 6.06 6.95 10.49
CA LYS A 64 7.04 7.52 11.43
C LYS A 64 7.03 9.05 11.51
N ASP A 65 6.87 9.71 10.36
CA ASP A 65 6.83 11.18 10.26
C ASP A 65 5.38 11.64 10.06
N ALA A 66 4.50 11.28 11.01
CA ALA A 66 3.08 11.57 10.91
C ALA A 66 2.82 13.07 10.77
N PRO A 67 1.85 13.47 9.92
CA PRO A 67 1.45 14.87 9.83
C PRO A 67 0.99 15.42 11.19
N LYS A 68 1.33 16.69 11.44
CA LYS A 68 0.93 17.41 12.66
C LYS A 68 -0.49 18.03 12.68
N PRO A 69 -1.17 18.30 11.54
CA PRO A 69 -2.48 18.94 11.60
C PRO A 69 -3.52 18.11 12.39
N ASP A 70 -4.27 18.75 13.28
CA ASP A 70 -5.30 18.07 14.07
C ASP A 70 -6.56 17.73 13.26
N ASN A 71 -6.85 18.53 12.23
CA ASN A 71 -8.00 18.33 11.37
C ASN A 71 -7.80 17.08 10.48
N PRO A 72 -8.74 16.11 10.46
CA PRO A 72 -8.57 14.85 9.74
C PRO A 72 -8.41 15.02 8.23
N ARG A 73 -9.07 16.03 7.65
CA ARG A 73 -8.92 16.35 6.22
C ARG A 73 -7.50 16.81 5.92
N GLU A 74 -7.00 17.77 6.67
CA GLU A 74 -5.67 18.36 6.46
C GLU A 74 -4.56 17.36 6.78
N TRP A 75 -4.75 16.53 7.80
CA TRP A 75 -3.87 15.44 8.15
C TRP A 75 -3.75 14.45 6.99
N LEU A 76 -4.88 13.92 6.48
CA LEU A 76 -4.87 12.93 5.40
C LEU A 76 -4.33 13.52 4.09
N LEU A 77 -4.67 14.77 3.77
CA LEU A 77 -4.11 15.46 2.60
C LEU A 77 -2.60 15.66 2.72
N SER A 78 -2.09 15.94 3.93
CA SER A 78 -0.65 16.03 4.20
C SER A 78 0.03 14.68 4.04
N LEU A 79 -0.58 13.61 4.54
CA LEU A 79 -0.10 12.23 4.34
C LEU A 79 -0.04 11.87 2.85
N ILE A 80 -1.08 12.22 2.09
CA ILE A 80 -1.11 12.04 0.63
C ILE A 80 -0.02 12.85 -0.06
N ASN A 81 0.26 14.08 0.37
CA ASN A 81 1.37 14.88 -0.16
C ASN A 81 2.72 14.21 0.12
N GLN A 82 2.93 13.73 1.35
CA GLN A 82 4.19 13.16 1.82
C GLN A 82 4.53 11.84 1.13
N TYR A 83 3.55 10.95 0.98
CA TYR A 83 3.77 9.62 0.39
C TYR A 83 3.37 9.54 -1.10
N GLY A 84 2.77 10.59 -1.66
CA GLY A 84 2.39 10.69 -3.07
C GLY A 84 3.37 11.50 -3.93
N VAL A 85 4.61 11.69 -3.48
CA VAL A 85 5.63 12.47 -4.20
C VAL A 85 6.10 11.75 -5.46
N LYS A 86 6.27 12.49 -6.55
CA LYS A 86 6.86 11.98 -7.80
C LYS A 86 8.32 11.63 -7.59
N SER A 87 8.74 10.46 -8.05
CA SER A 87 10.17 10.15 -8.15
C SER A 87 10.85 11.16 -9.07
N THR A 88 11.92 11.80 -8.61
CA THR A 88 12.73 12.72 -9.41
C THR A 88 13.69 12.01 -10.35
N SER A 89 13.94 10.72 -10.13
CA SER A 89 14.95 9.94 -10.86
C SER A 89 14.41 9.26 -12.12
N THR A 90 13.10 9.35 -12.41
CA THR A 90 12.49 8.55 -13.48
C THR A 90 11.92 9.42 -14.58
N LYS A 91 12.22 9.08 -15.84
CA LYS A 91 11.68 9.79 -17.00
C LYS A 91 10.17 9.51 -17.11
N PHE A 92 9.38 10.57 -17.21
CA PHE A 92 7.91 10.48 -17.27
C PHE A 92 7.38 10.25 -18.67
N GLU A 93 8.12 10.64 -19.69
CA GLU A 93 7.72 10.48 -21.08
C GLU A 93 8.91 10.28 -22.01
N CYS A 94 8.65 9.66 -23.16
CA CYS A 94 9.55 9.65 -24.29
C CYS A 94 8.73 9.95 -25.55
N ILE A 95 9.26 10.85 -26.37
CA ILE A 95 8.69 11.18 -27.68
C ILE A 95 9.65 10.60 -28.71
N PHE A 96 9.11 9.77 -29.58
CA PHE A 96 9.86 9.08 -30.61
C PHE A 96 10.06 10.00 -31.80
N SER A 97 11.09 9.75 -32.59
CA SER A 97 11.33 10.48 -33.85
C SER A 97 10.14 10.39 -34.81
N THR A 98 9.36 9.30 -34.71
CA THR A 98 8.15 9.03 -35.46
C THR A 98 6.93 9.86 -35.00
N GLY A 99 7.04 10.57 -33.88
CA GLY A 99 5.93 11.28 -33.25
C GLY A 99 5.09 10.43 -32.29
N GLU A 100 5.34 9.12 -32.19
CA GLU A 100 4.73 8.28 -31.15
C GLU A 100 5.21 8.75 -29.77
N LYS A 101 4.29 8.93 -28.81
CA LYS A 101 4.61 9.33 -27.44
C LYS A 101 4.27 8.22 -26.47
N TRP A 102 5.23 7.90 -25.61
CA TRP A 102 5.06 7.01 -24.46
C TRP A 102 5.06 7.86 -23.20
N GLU A 103 3.96 7.85 -22.47
CA GLU A 103 3.80 8.63 -21.26
C GLU A 103 3.45 7.72 -20.09
N ARG A 104 4.21 7.84 -19.01
CA ARG A 104 3.95 7.10 -17.79
C ARG A 104 2.64 7.57 -17.18
N ILE A 105 1.71 6.66 -16.96
CA ILE A 105 0.47 6.96 -16.28
C ILE A 105 0.64 6.71 -14.80
N ASP A 106 0.91 7.80 -14.09
CA ASP A 106 1.05 7.85 -12.64
C ASP A 106 -0.01 8.82 -12.07
N SER A 107 -1.12 8.24 -11.61
CA SER A 107 -2.13 8.99 -10.85
C SER A 107 -1.57 9.31 -9.45
N ARG A 108 -1.96 10.46 -8.88
CA ARG A 108 -1.56 10.80 -7.49
C ARG A 108 -2.02 9.73 -6.48
N LYS A 109 -3.14 9.05 -6.76
CA LYS A 109 -3.64 7.91 -5.98
C LYS A 109 -2.72 6.71 -6.08
N PHE A 110 -2.31 6.33 -7.29
CA PHE A 110 -1.32 5.28 -7.53
C PHE A 110 -0.02 5.54 -6.76
N ARG A 111 0.54 6.75 -6.91
CA ARG A 111 1.74 7.19 -6.17
C ARG A 111 1.58 7.06 -4.66
N PHE A 112 0.44 7.48 -4.13
CA PHE A 112 0.17 7.38 -2.70
C PHE A 112 0.08 5.93 -2.23
N LEU A 113 -0.67 5.06 -2.93
CA LEU A 113 -0.76 3.63 -2.62
C LEU A 113 0.61 2.95 -2.68
N PHE A 114 1.42 3.29 -3.68
CA PHE A 114 2.80 2.84 -3.78
C PHE A 114 3.63 3.30 -2.59
N GLY A 115 3.53 4.57 -2.19
CA GLY A 115 4.20 5.12 -1.00
C GLY A 115 3.80 4.40 0.29
N LEU A 116 2.52 4.04 0.44
CA LEU A 116 2.04 3.25 1.58
C LEU A 116 2.57 1.81 1.53
N LEU A 117 2.55 1.15 0.37
CA LEU A 117 3.09 -0.20 0.21
C LEU A 117 4.58 -0.25 0.57
N ARG A 118 5.32 0.77 0.13
CA ARG A 118 6.73 0.99 0.43
C ARG A 118 7.02 1.09 1.94
N LEU A 119 6.12 1.69 2.72
CA LEU A 119 6.27 1.75 4.18
C LEU A 119 6.27 0.36 4.81
N VAL A 120 5.38 -0.53 4.35
CA VAL A 120 5.20 -1.87 4.91
C VAL A 120 6.36 -2.82 4.56
N TYR A 121 7.06 -2.58 3.45
CA TYR A 121 8.22 -3.40 3.03
C TYR A 121 9.58 -2.92 3.57
N ASN A 122 9.74 -1.65 3.96
CA ASN A 122 11.05 -1.06 4.29
C ASN A 122 11.53 -1.20 5.75
N LEU A 123 10.91 -2.01 6.60
CA LEU A 123 11.25 -1.99 8.03
C LEU A 123 12.50 -2.78 8.43
N GLU A 124 12.96 -3.80 7.68
CA GLU A 124 14.19 -4.53 8.04
C GLU A 124 15.09 -4.90 6.84
N LYS A 125 16.35 -4.47 6.97
CA LYS A 125 17.58 -4.66 6.18
C LYS A 125 17.62 -5.53 4.90
N ARG A 126 18.38 -4.99 3.94
CA ARG A 126 19.45 -5.61 3.12
C ARG A 126 19.37 -7.14 2.98
N ASP A 127 19.09 -7.57 1.75
CA ASP A 127 19.12 -8.95 1.22
C ASP A 127 17.78 -9.70 1.11
N HIS A 128 16.64 -9.02 1.20
CA HIS A 128 15.38 -9.59 0.69
C HIS A 128 15.15 -9.23 -0.79
N PRO A 129 14.80 -10.18 -1.68
CA PRO A 129 14.34 -9.91 -3.05
C PRO A 129 13.16 -8.92 -3.13
N ALA A 130 12.50 -8.68 -1.98
CA ALA A 130 11.44 -7.69 -1.81
C ALA A 130 11.93 -6.22 -1.83
N ILE A 131 13.22 -5.96 -1.65
CA ILE A 131 13.80 -4.61 -1.84
C ILE A 131 14.08 -4.35 -3.33
N LEU A 132 14.26 -5.43 -4.11
CA LEU A 132 14.33 -5.37 -5.57
C LEU A 132 12.93 -5.21 -6.15
N PHE A 133 11.91 -5.85 -5.56
CA PHE A 133 10.49 -5.61 -5.83
C PHE A 133 10.11 -4.12 -5.76
N GLU A 134 10.55 -3.37 -4.75
CA GLU A 134 10.15 -1.96 -4.56
C GLU A 134 10.69 -1.05 -5.67
N LYS A 135 11.88 -1.35 -6.19
CA LYS A 135 12.45 -0.68 -7.38
C LYS A 135 11.79 -1.19 -8.66
N TRP A 136 11.50 -2.48 -8.73
CA TRP A 136 10.82 -3.12 -9.85
C TRP A 136 9.39 -2.59 -10.04
N LEU A 137 8.63 -2.34 -8.97
CA LEU A 137 7.26 -1.83 -9.02
C LEU A 137 7.16 -0.45 -9.67
N TYR A 138 8.17 0.40 -9.49
CA TYR A 138 8.28 1.67 -10.21
C TYR A 138 8.75 1.45 -11.67
N ASP A 139 9.49 0.38 -11.95
CA ASP A 139 9.99 -0.01 -13.29
C ASP A 139 9.02 -0.86 -14.13
N ILE A 140 7.98 -1.46 -13.54
CA ILE A 140 6.87 -2.11 -14.27
C ILE A 140 6.13 -1.10 -15.16
N GLY A 141 6.33 0.21 -14.91
CA GLY A 141 6.31 1.23 -15.95
C GLY A 141 5.06 1.16 -16.82
N LEU A 142 3.90 1.49 -16.27
CA LEU A 142 2.70 1.63 -17.08
C LEU A 142 2.84 2.85 -17.96
N TYR A 143 3.09 2.62 -19.25
CA TYR A 143 3.14 3.65 -20.27
C TYR A 143 1.87 3.60 -21.12
N ARG A 144 1.20 4.74 -21.24
CA ARG A 144 0.19 4.96 -22.27
C ARG A 144 0.88 5.43 -23.53
N ARG A 145 0.46 4.86 -24.65
CA ARG A 145 0.92 5.23 -25.98
C ARG A 145 -0.07 6.22 -26.58
N THR A 146 0.46 7.30 -27.16
CA THR A 146 -0.32 8.30 -27.91
C THR A 146 0.28 8.41 -29.31
N GLY A 147 -0.56 8.38 -30.35
CA GLY A 147 -0.08 8.33 -31.73
C GLY A 147 0.68 7.02 -32.02
N ALA A 148 0.08 5.88 -31.62
CA ALA A 148 0.69 4.57 -31.84
C ALA A 148 0.90 4.32 -33.33
N LEU A 149 2.16 4.08 -33.72
CA LEU A 149 2.56 3.77 -35.10
C LEU A 149 3.15 2.36 -35.22
N ALA A 150 3.74 1.86 -34.14
CA ALA A 150 4.19 0.48 -34.05
C ALA A 150 3.07 -0.45 -33.54
N ASP A 151 2.92 -1.61 -34.18
CA ASP A 151 2.10 -2.69 -33.63
C ASP A 151 2.98 -3.67 -32.84
N TYR A 152 3.13 -3.41 -31.54
CA TYR A 152 3.86 -4.31 -30.64
C TYR A 152 3.07 -5.59 -30.30
N ALA A 153 1.80 -5.68 -30.68
CA ALA A 153 1.03 -6.91 -30.51
C ALA A 153 1.37 -7.96 -31.58
N SER A 154 1.93 -7.53 -32.71
CA SER A 154 2.38 -8.42 -33.78
C SER A 154 3.58 -9.27 -33.33
N GLU A 155 3.47 -10.59 -33.54
CA GLU A 155 4.55 -11.55 -33.23
C GLU A 155 5.81 -11.33 -34.07
N ASP A 156 5.67 -10.73 -35.26
CA ASP A 156 6.77 -10.44 -36.18
C ASP A 156 7.39 -9.04 -35.95
N HIS A 157 6.95 -8.31 -34.91
CA HIS A 157 7.44 -6.96 -34.67
C HIS A 157 8.93 -6.94 -34.30
N GLN A 158 9.73 -6.27 -35.12
CA GLN A 158 11.15 -6.02 -34.84
C GLN A 158 11.36 -4.58 -34.39
N PHE A 159 12.04 -4.41 -33.26
CA PHE A 159 12.38 -3.09 -32.75
C PHE A 159 13.45 -2.44 -33.65
N SER A 160 13.19 -1.22 -34.12
CA SER A 160 14.20 -0.43 -34.82
C SER A 160 15.25 0.11 -33.85
N VAL A 161 16.46 0.40 -34.34
CA VAL A 161 17.55 0.95 -33.51
C VAL A 161 17.13 2.25 -32.81
N ASP A 162 16.39 3.12 -33.49
CA ASP A 162 15.90 4.37 -32.91
C ASP A 162 14.85 4.13 -31.81
N CYS A 163 13.92 3.19 -32.04
CA CYS A 163 12.93 2.76 -31.06
C CYS A 163 13.61 2.18 -29.81
N ILE A 164 14.63 1.34 -30.00
CA ILE A 164 15.46 0.77 -28.93
C ILE A 164 16.11 1.88 -28.10
N LEU A 165 16.81 2.82 -28.74
CA LEU A 165 17.51 3.89 -28.03
C LEU A 165 16.53 4.75 -27.22
N GLN A 166 15.36 5.05 -27.78
CA GLN A 166 14.34 5.86 -27.13
C GLN A 166 13.66 5.11 -25.96
N LEU A 167 13.26 3.85 -26.15
CA LEU A 167 12.70 2.99 -25.10
C LEU A 167 13.70 2.76 -23.95
N SER A 168 14.98 2.59 -24.27
CA SER A 168 16.02 2.41 -23.25
C SER A 168 16.16 3.63 -22.33
N SER A 169 15.78 4.82 -22.81
CA SER A 169 15.78 6.05 -22.02
C SER A 169 14.61 6.19 -21.05
N LEU A 170 13.55 5.37 -21.19
CA LEU A 170 12.40 5.35 -20.28
C LEU A 170 12.66 4.56 -18.99
N GLY A 171 13.55 3.56 -19.05
CA GLY A 171 13.87 2.74 -17.88
C GLY A 171 14.89 3.39 -16.96
N GLN A 172 14.72 3.27 -15.64
CA GLN A 172 15.83 3.45 -14.67
C GLN A 172 16.81 2.28 -14.69
N ALA A 173 16.45 1.24 -15.44
CA ALA A 173 17.31 0.29 -16.12
C ALA A 173 18.81 0.51 -16.01
N VAL A 174 19.27 1.61 -16.56
CA VAL A 174 20.68 1.96 -16.74
C VAL A 174 21.40 2.19 -15.41
N GLU A 175 20.72 2.79 -14.42
CA GLU A 175 21.28 3.15 -13.11
C GLU A 175 21.08 2.06 -12.04
N HIS A 176 20.10 1.17 -12.24
CA HIS A 176 19.70 0.15 -11.26
C HIS A 176 19.95 -1.30 -11.72
N ASP A 177 20.45 -1.50 -12.94
CA ASP A 177 20.88 -2.82 -13.42
C ASP A 177 22.10 -3.32 -12.63
N LEU A 178 21.84 -4.32 -11.79
CA LEU A 178 22.86 -5.01 -11.00
C LEU A 178 23.90 -5.73 -11.87
N ARG A 179 23.62 -5.98 -13.16
CA ARG A 179 24.55 -6.64 -14.09
C ARG A 179 25.56 -5.68 -14.71
N ARG A 180 25.24 -4.39 -14.89
CA ARG A 180 26.23 -3.35 -15.25
C ARG A 180 27.35 -3.23 -14.23
N ARG A 181 27.06 -3.47 -12.94
CA ARG A 181 28.09 -3.54 -11.89
C ARG A 181 29.10 -4.68 -12.09
N LYS A 182 28.73 -5.73 -12.84
CA LYS A 182 29.59 -6.89 -13.16
C LYS A 182 30.14 -6.88 -14.59
N GLN A 183 29.51 -6.19 -15.56
CA GLN A 183 29.93 -6.19 -16.98
C GLN A 183 29.95 -4.77 -17.57
N PRO A 184 31.14 -4.18 -17.83
CA PRO A 184 31.25 -2.75 -18.15
C PRO A 184 30.83 -2.30 -19.57
N TYR A 185 30.33 -3.16 -20.48
CA TYR A 185 30.17 -2.76 -21.90
C TYR A 185 28.99 -3.37 -22.69
N LYS A 186 27.90 -3.83 -22.06
CA LYS A 186 26.75 -4.34 -22.84
C LYS A 186 25.83 -3.20 -23.32
N ASP A 187 25.52 -3.25 -24.62
CA ASP A 187 24.62 -2.33 -25.31
C ASP A 187 23.18 -2.45 -24.75
N PRO A 188 22.54 -1.34 -24.32
CA PRO A 188 21.12 -1.29 -23.97
C PRO A 188 20.19 -1.99 -24.97
N ALA A 189 20.56 -1.99 -26.26
CA ALA A 189 19.83 -2.64 -27.33
C ALA A 189 19.65 -4.15 -27.15
N SER A 190 20.57 -4.81 -26.44
CA SER A 190 20.50 -6.25 -26.20
C SER A 190 19.45 -6.63 -25.15
N TYR A 191 18.78 -5.66 -24.54
CA TYR A 191 17.92 -5.87 -23.37
C TYR A 191 16.46 -5.49 -23.60
N ILE A 192 16.13 -4.94 -24.77
CA ILE A 192 14.76 -4.62 -25.16
C ILE A 192 14.21 -5.77 -25.99
N LYS A 193 13.25 -6.50 -25.41
CA LYS A 193 12.56 -7.61 -26.09
C LYS A 193 11.08 -7.61 -25.79
N LEU A 194 10.28 -7.99 -26.77
CA LEU A 194 8.87 -8.33 -26.57
C LEU A 194 8.82 -9.64 -25.75
N VAL A 195 8.05 -9.65 -24.66
CA VAL A 195 7.94 -10.83 -23.79
C VAL A 195 6.67 -11.61 -24.08
N ALA A 196 5.52 -10.92 -24.07
CA ALA A 196 4.21 -11.51 -24.31
C ALA A 196 3.18 -10.42 -24.61
N THR A 197 2.09 -10.82 -25.28
CA THR A 197 0.90 -9.99 -25.50
C THR A 197 -0.33 -10.78 -25.06
N THR A 198 -1.32 -10.09 -24.48
CA THR A 198 -2.60 -10.69 -24.06
C THR A 198 -3.74 -9.70 -24.28
N GLU A 199 -4.90 -10.22 -24.64
CA GLU A 199 -6.11 -9.41 -24.86
C GLU A 199 -7.04 -9.40 -23.64
N THR A 200 -7.05 -10.49 -22.88
CA THR A 200 -8.11 -10.77 -21.88
C THR A 200 -7.69 -10.52 -20.45
N ASN A 201 -6.46 -10.89 -20.08
CA ASN A 201 -5.98 -10.72 -18.71
C ASN A 201 -4.49 -10.38 -18.71
N TRP A 202 -4.19 -9.10 -18.53
CA TRP A 202 -2.82 -8.59 -18.44
C TRP A 202 -1.97 -9.29 -17.37
N MET A 203 -2.59 -9.89 -16.35
CA MET A 203 -1.87 -10.63 -15.31
C MET A 203 -1.20 -11.89 -15.85
N THR A 204 -1.69 -12.49 -16.95
CA THR A 204 -1.08 -13.65 -17.60
C THR A 204 0.24 -13.32 -18.28
N LEU A 205 0.57 -12.04 -18.45
CA LEU A 205 1.87 -11.58 -18.94
C LEU A 205 3.00 -11.86 -17.93
N PHE A 206 2.66 -12.21 -16.70
CA PHE A 206 3.59 -12.53 -15.63
C PHE A 206 3.50 -14.03 -15.31
N PRO A 207 4.52 -14.82 -15.66
CA PRO A 207 4.51 -16.26 -15.43
C PRO A 207 4.47 -16.59 -13.92
N SER A 208 3.68 -17.61 -13.56
CA SER A 208 3.49 -18.10 -12.19
C SER A 208 4.36 -19.33 -11.88
N GLY A 209 5.64 -19.32 -12.23
CA GLY A 209 6.53 -20.47 -12.11
C GLY A 209 7.97 -20.14 -11.73
N PRO A 210 8.78 -21.14 -11.32
CA PRO A 210 10.14 -20.96 -10.77
C PRO A 210 11.17 -20.41 -11.77
N HIS A 211 10.83 -20.38 -13.06
CA HIS A 211 11.72 -19.95 -14.14
C HIS A 211 11.30 -18.63 -14.81
N GLY A 212 10.25 -17.97 -14.30
CA GLY A 212 9.74 -16.73 -14.85
C GLY A 212 9.96 -15.55 -13.91
N SER A 213 10.10 -14.33 -14.45
CA SER A 213 10.07 -13.12 -13.61
C SER A 213 8.65 -12.90 -13.09
N ILE A 214 8.39 -13.38 -11.87
CA ILE A 214 7.11 -13.31 -11.19
C ILE A 214 6.79 -11.86 -10.85
N CYS A 215 5.57 -11.39 -11.15
CA CYS A 215 5.15 -10.05 -10.76
C CYS A 215 4.98 -9.95 -9.24
N PRO A 216 5.69 -9.03 -8.59
CA PRO A 216 5.51 -8.72 -7.19
C PRO A 216 4.09 -8.53 -6.68
N LEU A 217 3.27 -7.83 -7.46
CA LEU A 217 1.90 -7.49 -7.12
C LEU A 217 0.98 -8.70 -7.15
N LEU A 218 1.35 -9.72 -7.95
CA LEU A 218 0.53 -10.89 -8.22
C LEU A 218 0.94 -12.11 -7.38
N MET A 219 2.08 -12.05 -6.70
CA MET A 219 2.43 -13.07 -5.72
C MET A 219 1.47 -13.01 -4.54
N ASP A 220 0.88 -14.13 -4.18
CA ASP A 220 0.17 -14.23 -2.91
C ASP A 220 1.21 -14.24 -1.77
N PRO A 221 1.25 -13.20 -0.91
CA PRO A 221 2.18 -13.16 0.20
C PRO A 221 1.89 -14.27 1.23
N LEU A 222 0.69 -14.87 1.21
CA LEU A 222 0.27 -15.91 2.16
C LEU A 222 0.96 -17.29 1.94
N ILE A 223 1.57 -17.51 0.76
CA ILE A 223 2.10 -18.84 0.36
C ILE A 223 3.32 -19.28 1.21
N ASN A 224 4.04 -18.35 1.87
CA ASN A 224 5.26 -18.65 2.62
C ASN A 224 5.15 -18.46 4.15
N CYS A 225 3.97 -18.16 4.69
CA CYS A 225 3.80 -17.77 6.09
C CYS A 225 3.87 -18.95 7.09
N ILE A 226 3.92 -20.18 6.59
CA ILE A 226 3.75 -21.40 7.41
C ILE A 226 5.09 -21.90 7.99
N THR A 227 6.23 -21.53 7.41
CA THR A 227 7.53 -22.16 7.75
C THR A 227 8.47 -21.33 8.62
N TYR A 228 8.36 -20.00 8.64
CA TYR A 228 9.24 -19.13 9.46
C TYR A 228 8.51 -17.85 9.89
N GLU A 229 8.33 -17.65 11.20
CA GLU A 229 7.81 -16.40 11.78
C GLU A 229 8.88 -15.30 11.62
N LYS A 230 8.87 -14.59 10.49
CA LYS A 230 9.90 -13.58 10.14
C LYS A 230 9.59 -12.20 10.71
N SER A 231 8.31 -11.86 10.83
CA SER A 231 7.85 -10.53 11.27
C SER A 231 7.18 -10.59 12.64
N GLY A 232 7.43 -11.62 13.45
CA GLY A 232 6.67 -11.96 14.67
C GLY A 232 6.27 -10.74 15.54
N LEU A 233 7.24 -10.00 16.06
CA LEU A 233 6.98 -8.82 16.92
C LEU A 233 6.23 -7.69 16.17
N LEU A 234 6.49 -7.52 14.87
CA LEU A 234 5.82 -6.54 14.04
C LEU A 234 4.36 -6.95 13.76
N GLY A 235 4.12 -8.22 13.42
CA GLY A 235 2.77 -8.78 13.25
C GLY A 235 1.94 -8.63 14.52
N LEU A 236 2.57 -8.83 15.68
CA LEU A 236 1.95 -8.61 16.98
C LEU A 236 1.50 -7.15 17.18
N THR A 237 2.40 -6.20 16.96
CA THR A 237 2.11 -4.77 17.17
C THR A 237 1.09 -4.24 16.16
N VAL A 238 1.16 -4.67 14.90
CA VAL A 238 0.14 -4.33 13.88
C VAL A 238 -1.21 -4.94 14.25
N GLY A 239 -1.25 -6.18 14.73
CA GLY A 239 -2.48 -6.80 15.22
C GLY A 239 -3.12 -6.00 16.36
N LEU A 240 -2.31 -5.57 17.34
CA LEU A 240 -2.79 -4.73 18.43
C LEU A 240 -3.27 -3.36 17.93
N SER A 241 -2.55 -2.75 16.99
CA SER A 241 -2.94 -1.49 16.35
C SER A 241 -4.30 -1.59 15.66
N LEU A 242 -4.58 -2.71 14.99
CA LEU A 242 -5.89 -2.97 14.37
C LEU A 242 -7.02 -3.10 15.40
N VAL A 243 -6.75 -3.73 16.54
CA VAL A 243 -7.72 -3.83 17.64
C VAL A 243 -8.00 -2.45 18.24
N LEU A 244 -6.95 -1.68 18.56
CA LEU A 244 -7.09 -0.31 19.04
C LEU A 244 -7.88 0.58 18.07
N GLU A 245 -7.62 0.48 16.76
CA GLU A 245 -8.38 1.20 15.74
C GLU A 245 -9.88 0.85 15.78
N ASN A 246 -10.22 -0.43 15.96
CA ASN A 246 -11.62 -0.85 16.08
C ASN A 246 -12.28 -0.28 17.33
N TYR A 247 -11.59 -0.27 18.47
CA TYR A 247 -12.07 0.38 19.69
C TYR A 247 -12.32 1.88 19.48
N LEU A 248 -11.40 2.56 18.80
CA LEU A 248 -11.57 3.96 18.44
C LEU A 248 -12.79 4.19 17.55
N LYS A 249 -12.99 3.38 16.51
CA LYS A 249 -14.18 3.45 15.64
C LYS A 249 -15.49 3.29 16.41
N LEU A 250 -15.53 2.39 17.39
CA LEU A 250 -16.74 2.07 18.15
C LEU A 250 -17.04 3.10 19.24
N HIS A 251 -16.01 3.56 19.95
CA HIS A 251 -16.17 4.31 21.20
C HIS A 251 -15.87 5.80 21.07
N CYS A 252 -15.01 6.20 20.12
CA CYS A 252 -14.82 7.62 19.82
C CYS A 252 -15.91 8.05 18.85
N LYS A 253 -16.98 8.64 19.40
CA LYS A 253 -17.73 9.64 18.64
C LYS A 253 -16.71 10.74 18.35
N PHE A 254 -16.10 10.73 17.16
CA PHE A 254 -15.03 11.63 16.71
C PHE A 254 -15.46 13.10 16.86
N SER A 255 -15.43 13.53 18.12
CA SER A 255 -15.84 14.81 18.65
C SER A 255 -14.65 15.75 18.55
N SER A 256 -14.89 17.03 18.77
CA SER A 256 -13.89 18.09 18.60
C SER A 256 -12.58 17.89 19.37
N ASN A 257 -12.53 17.02 20.38
CA ASN A 257 -11.39 16.89 21.29
C ASN A 257 -10.39 15.78 20.90
N VAL A 258 -10.82 14.81 20.10
CA VAL A 258 -9.98 13.71 19.61
C VAL A 258 -9.46 14.08 18.22
N THR A 259 -8.14 14.16 18.06
CA THR A 259 -7.48 14.56 16.81
C THR A 259 -6.73 13.38 16.20
N VAL A 260 -6.49 13.42 14.89
CA VAL A 260 -5.81 12.31 14.20
C VAL A 260 -4.38 12.13 14.71
N SER A 261 -3.68 13.23 15.01
CA SER A 261 -2.36 13.17 15.63
C SER A 261 -2.40 12.43 16.96
N LYS A 262 -3.34 12.79 17.85
CA LYS A 262 -3.51 12.09 19.14
C LYS A 262 -3.77 10.60 18.98
N VAL A 263 -4.58 10.20 17.99
CA VAL A 263 -4.85 8.78 17.70
C VAL A 263 -3.57 8.07 17.26
N ASN A 264 -2.82 8.66 16.33
CA ASN A 264 -1.57 8.09 15.85
C ASN A 264 -0.54 7.94 16.99
N ASP A 265 -0.38 8.99 17.80
CA ASP A 265 0.56 9.03 18.92
C ASP A 265 0.15 8.01 19.99
N MET A 266 -1.13 7.92 20.32
CA MET A 266 -1.65 6.94 21.27
C MET A 266 -1.44 5.50 20.80
N ILE A 267 -1.82 5.16 19.56
CA ILE A 267 -1.61 3.81 19.00
C ILE A 267 -0.12 3.47 19.04
N THR A 268 0.74 4.39 18.60
CA THR A 268 2.18 4.17 18.56
C THR A 268 2.75 3.95 19.96
N SER A 269 2.48 4.86 20.91
CA SER A 269 2.95 4.74 22.29
C SER A 269 2.44 3.47 22.97
N PHE A 270 1.15 3.14 22.81
CA PHE A 270 0.56 1.95 23.42
C PHE A 270 1.19 0.68 22.86
N CYS A 271 1.33 0.57 21.52
CA CYS A 271 1.94 -0.60 20.90
C CYS A 271 3.43 -0.73 21.24
N THR A 272 4.18 0.38 21.36
CA THR A 272 5.59 0.36 21.76
C THR A 272 5.75 -0.14 23.20
N LEU A 273 5.00 0.41 24.16
CA LEU A 273 5.07 -0.05 25.55
C LEU A 273 4.63 -1.51 25.69
N PHE A 274 3.59 -1.91 24.96
CA PHE A 274 3.14 -3.30 24.96
C PHE A 274 4.25 -4.24 24.46
N LEU A 275 4.97 -3.83 23.41
CA LEU A 275 6.07 -4.62 22.88
C LEU A 275 7.22 -4.71 23.89
N GLU A 276 7.55 -3.62 24.59
CA GLU A 276 8.55 -3.63 25.67
C GLU A 276 8.17 -4.60 26.79
N GLU A 277 6.91 -4.58 27.24
CA GLU A 277 6.40 -5.51 28.25
C GLU A 277 6.49 -6.97 27.79
N VAL A 278 6.07 -7.26 26.55
CA VAL A 278 6.19 -8.60 25.98
C VAL A 278 7.65 -9.05 25.95
N VAL A 279 8.56 -8.21 25.46
CA VAL A 279 10.00 -8.53 25.38
C VAL A 279 10.60 -8.78 26.76
N ASN A 280 10.14 -8.08 27.80
CA ASN A 280 10.58 -8.30 29.17
C ASN A 280 10.10 -9.65 29.73
N CYS A 281 8.89 -10.10 29.39
CA CYS A 281 8.32 -11.37 29.85
C CYS A 281 8.77 -12.59 29.02
N LEU A 282 9.21 -12.40 27.77
CA LEU A 282 9.56 -13.49 26.86
C LEU A 282 10.66 -14.44 27.39
N PRO A 283 11.76 -13.97 28.00
CA PRO A 283 12.82 -14.85 28.49
C PRO A 283 12.33 -15.85 29.56
N GLU A 284 11.47 -15.39 30.47
CA GLU A 284 10.89 -16.25 31.50
C GLU A 284 9.97 -17.32 30.88
N MET A 285 9.15 -16.94 29.90
CA MET A 285 8.28 -17.88 29.18
C MET A 285 9.07 -18.90 28.36
N GLN A 286 10.12 -18.47 27.67
CA GLN A 286 10.99 -19.37 26.90
C GLN A 286 11.74 -20.37 27.79
N SER A 287 12.10 -19.97 29.02
CA SER A 287 12.72 -20.88 30.00
C SER A 287 11.77 -21.96 30.52
N ARG A 288 10.45 -21.69 30.51
CA ARG A 288 9.41 -22.62 30.96
C ARG A 288 8.92 -23.53 29.82
N LEU A 289 8.95 -23.02 28.58
CA LEU A 289 8.32 -23.64 27.42
C LEU A 289 9.15 -23.35 26.15
N GLU A 290 10.24 -24.10 25.96
CA GLU A 290 11.30 -23.86 24.96
C GLU A 290 10.85 -23.82 23.48
N SER A 291 9.66 -24.32 23.14
CA SER A 291 9.19 -24.48 21.74
C SER A 291 7.91 -23.69 21.39
N LEU A 292 7.48 -22.76 22.24
CA LEU A 292 6.31 -21.92 21.95
C LEU A 292 6.61 -20.89 20.85
N SER A 293 5.69 -20.78 19.89
CA SER A 293 5.67 -19.62 18.97
C SER A 293 5.37 -18.33 19.72
N LEU A 294 5.83 -17.19 19.20
CA LEU A 294 5.62 -15.88 19.82
C LEU A 294 4.14 -15.59 20.02
N ARG A 295 3.31 -15.90 19.01
CA ARG A 295 1.84 -15.83 19.11
C ARG A 295 1.30 -16.54 20.34
N SER A 296 1.72 -17.79 20.54
CA SER A 296 1.22 -18.64 21.64
C SER A 296 1.72 -18.15 23.00
N ALA A 297 2.99 -17.73 23.08
CA ALA A 297 3.55 -17.15 24.30
C ALA A 297 2.75 -15.90 24.73
N VAL A 298 2.45 -15.01 23.77
CA VAL A 298 1.69 -13.79 24.04
C VAL A 298 0.24 -14.07 24.42
N LEU A 299 -0.40 -15.06 23.80
CA LEU A 299 -1.74 -15.51 24.20
C LEU A 299 -1.76 -15.96 25.68
N ILE A 300 -0.77 -16.75 26.10
CA ILE A 300 -0.67 -17.18 27.50
C ILE A 300 -0.44 -15.99 28.43
N LEU A 301 0.47 -15.07 28.06
CA LEU A 301 0.74 -13.86 28.85
C LEU A 301 -0.55 -13.02 29.07
N MET A 302 -1.43 -12.94 28.07
CA MET A 302 -2.72 -12.25 28.19
C MET A 302 -3.74 -13.03 28.99
N GLU A 303 -3.91 -14.33 28.73
CA GLU A 303 -4.92 -15.17 29.39
C GLU A 303 -4.62 -15.37 30.88
N GLU A 304 -3.34 -15.45 31.25
CA GLU A 304 -2.88 -15.57 32.64
C GLU A 304 -2.69 -14.20 33.34
N ASN A 305 -2.97 -13.08 32.65
CA ASN A 305 -2.80 -11.71 33.15
C ASN A 305 -1.37 -11.43 33.68
N LEU A 306 -0.36 -11.94 32.96
CA LEU A 306 1.05 -11.81 33.34
C LEU A 306 1.68 -10.50 32.86
N LEU A 307 1.01 -9.76 31.97
CA LEU A 307 1.46 -8.46 31.49
C LEU A 307 1.14 -7.35 32.50
N PHE A 308 2.11 -6.47 32.78
CA PHE A 308 1.85 -5.30 33.61
C PHE A 308 1.06 -4.25 32.82
N THR A 309 -0.24 -4.14 33.10
CA THR A 309 -1.16 -3.22 32.39
C THR A 309 -1.16 -1.79 32.91
N GLY A 310 -0.51 -1.49 34.04
CA GLY A 310 -0.57 -0.18 34.69
C GLY A 310 -0.12 0.97 33.77
N HIS A 311 1.10 0.86 33.21
CA HIS A 311 1.64 1.88 32.31
C HIS A 311 0.87 1.98 30.98
N LEU A 312 0.32 0.86 30.51
CA LEU A 312 -0.53 0.85 29.31
C LEU A 312 -1.85 1.56 29.56
N GLN A 313 -2.44 1.38 30.74
CA GLN A 313 -3.66 2.07 31.13
C GLN A 313 -3.40 3.57 31.31
N ASP A 314 -2.23 3.96 31.82
CA ASP A 314 -1.83 5.37 31.92
C ASP A 314 -1.79 6.05 30.55
N VAL A 315 -1.32 5.36 29.50
CA VAL A 315 -1.39 5.88 28.13
C VAL A 315 -2.84 6.10 27.72
N LEU A 316 -3.72 5.11 27.88
CA LEU A 316 -5.14 5.27 27.53
C LEU A 316 -5.78 6.45 28.29
N ASN A 317 -5.48 6.58 29.58
CA ASN A 317 -5.97 7.67 30.42
C ASN A 317 -5.47 9.04 29.94
N GLN A 318 -4.20 9.15 29.54
CA GLN A 318 -3.61 10.37 28.99
C GLN A 318 -4.35 10.86 27.73
N TYR A 319 -4.85 9.93 26.92
CA TYR A 319 -5.62 10.22 25.71
C TYR A 319 -7.14 10.21 25.93
N GLU A 320 -7.60 10.32 27.19
CA GLU A 320 -9.02 10.37 27.58
C GLU A 320 -9.85 9.17 27.09
N CYS A 321 -9.20 8.02 26.87
CA CYS A 321 -9.84 6.79 26.44
C CYS A 321 -10.47 6.10 27.66
N LYS A 322 -11.78 5.84 27.60
CA LYS A 322 -12.56 5.31 28.74
C LYS A 322 -12.63 3.78 28.81
N TYR A 323 -11.82 3.08 28.03
CA TYR A 323 -11.81 1.62 27.95
C TYR A 323 -10.61 1.02 28.71
N SER A 324 -10.78 -0.21 29.18
CA SER A 324 -9.78 -0.93 29.97
C SER A 324 -8.76 -1.63 29.08
N CYS A 325 -7.49 -1.64 29.49
CA CYS A 325 -6.46 -2.48 28.87
C CYS A 325 -6.87 -3.96 28.83
N ASN A 326 -7.59 -4.44 29.85
CA ASN A 326 -8.02 -5.84 29.90
C ASN A 326 -9.02 -6.16 28.79
N ASP A 327 -9.91 -5.22 28.44
CA ASP A 327 -10.88 -5.41 27.35
C ASP A 327 -10.16 -5.45 25.99
N ILE A 328 -9.20 -4.52 25.78
CA ILE A 328 -8.35 -4.51 24.58
C ILE A 328 -7.58 -5.82 24.43
N PHE A 329 -6.98 -6.33 25.52
CA PHE A 329 -6.22 -7.57 25.50
C PHE A 329 -7.10 -8.79 25.31
N HIS A 330 -8.31 -8.80 25.86
CA HIS A 330 -9.28 -9.85 25.58
C HIS A 330 -9.61 -9.91 24.08
N ASP A 331 -9.90 -8.77 23.46
CA ASP A 331 -10.19 -8.71 22.03
C ASP A 331 -8.97 -8.98 21.17
N PHE A 332 -7.78 -8.59 21.62
CA PHE A 332 -6.55 -8.90 20.93
C PHE A 332 -6.20 -10.39 21.01
N ALA A 333 -6.42 -11.06 22.14
CA ALA A 333 -6.31 -12.50 22.24
C ALA A 333 -7.30 -13.20 21.29
N ASN A 334 -8.56 -12.74 21.26
CA ASN A 334 -9.56 -13.26 20.32
C ASN A 334 -9.17 -13.00 18.85
N PHE A 335 -8.53 -11.88 18.55
CA PHE A 335 -7.99 -11.57 17.24
C PHE A 335 -6.86 -12.54 16.85
N LEU A 336 -5.85 -12.70 17.72
CA LEU A 336 -4.71 -13.60 17.49
C LEU A 336 -5.10 -15.08 17.34
N LYS A 337 -6.20 -15.51 17.99
CA LYS A 337 -6.75 -16.87 17.83
C LYS A 337 -7.26 -17.17 16.41
N ARG A 338 -7.58 -16.15 15.61
CA ARG A 338 -8.08 -16.31 14.23
C ARG A 338 -6.98 -16.52 13.21
N TYR A 339 -5.72 -16.27 13.57
CA TYR A 339 -4.57 -16.38 12.67
C TYR A 339 -3.67 -17.54 13.07
N GLU A 340 -3.17 -18.25 12.06
CA GLU A 340 -2.22 -19.36 12.25
C GLU A 340 -0.84 -18.84 12.69
N GLY A 341 -0.44 -17.65 12.21
CA GLY A 341 0.82 -16.98 12.55
C GLY A 341 0.74 -15.46 12.47
N LEU A 342 1.70 -14.76 13.08
CA LEU A 342 1.71 -13.29 13.15
C LEU A 342 2.01 -12.62 11.80
N ASP A 343 2.74 -13.29 10.91
CA ASP A 343 3.08 -12.79 9.58
C ASP A 343 1.83 -12.57 8.71
N PHE A 344 0.79 -13.40 8.87
CA PHE A 344 -0.49 -13.27 8.17
C PHE A 344 -1.12 -11.88 8.36
N ILE A 345 -0.96 -11.28 9.54
CA ILE A 345 -1.52 -9.96 9.85
C ILE A 345 -0.88 -8.89 8.96
N ILE A 346 0.44 -8.96 8.75
CA ILE A 346 1.16 -8.03 7.88
C ILE A 346 0.83 -8.28 6.42
N ASP A 347 0.69 -9.54 6.04
CA ASP A 347 0.38 -9.95 4.68
C ASP A 347 -1.04 -9.55 4.26
N GLU A 348 -2.01 -9.52 5.17
CA GLU A 348 -3.33 -8.92 4.90
C GLU A 348 -3.24 -7.42 4.57
N VAL A 349 -2.40 -6.67 5.29
CA VAL A 349 -2.18 -5.24 5.01
C VAL A 349 -1.54 -5.06 3.63
N ARG A 350 -0.52 -5.87 3.30
CA ARG A 350 0.14 -5.88 1.99
C ARG A 350 -0.85 -6.23 0.88
N MET A 351 -1.68 -7.26 1.08
CA MET A 351 -2.68 -7.69 0.09
C MET A 351 -3.72 -6.62 -0.20
N ARG A 352 -4.22 -5.96 0.84
CA ARG A 352 -5.18 -4.85 0.69
C ARG A 352 -4.61 -3.74 -0.20
N LEU A 353 -3.36 -3.33 0.04
CA LEU A 353 -2.69 -2.31 -0.74
C LEU A 353 -2.39 -2.77 -2.17
N ARG A 354 -1.91 -4.01 -2.36
CA ARG A 354 -1.66 -4.62 -3.69
C ARG A 354 -2.92 -4.68 -4.52
N LYS A 355 -4.05 -5.11 -3.94
CA LYS A 355 -5.35 -5.16 -4.62
C LYS A 355 -5.80 -3.76 -5.07
N ALA A 356 -5.72 -2.77 -4.18
CA ALA A 356 -6.05 -1.39 -4.54
C ALA A 356 -5.12 -0.82 -5.64
N MET A 357 -3.86 -1.23 -5.68
CA MET A 357 -2.94 -0.88 -6.78
C MET A 357 -3.33 -1.58 -8.09
N ILE A 358 -3.67 -2.86 -8.06
CA ILE A 358 -4.12 -3.61 -9.25
C ILE A 358 -5.35 -2.95 -9.89
N ASP A 359 -6.28 -2.43 -9.09
CA ASP A 359 -7.44 -1.69 -9.58
C ASP A 359 -7.01 -0.40 -10.31
N GLU A 360 -6.07 0.36 -9.75
CA GLU A 360 -5.52 1.55 -10.42
C GLU A 360 -4.79 1.19 -11.73
N ILE A 361 -4.02 0.10 -11.74
CA ILE A 361 -3.33 -0.40 -12.94
C ILE A 361 -4.36 -0.76 -14.03
N SER A 362 -5.45 -1.42 -13.65
CA SER A 362 -6.48 -1.85 -14.59
C SER A 362 -7.20 -0.66 -15.24
N ILE A 363 -7.45 0.43 -14.50
CA ILE A 363 -8.00 1.68 -15.06
C ILE A 363 -7.09 2.29 -16.14
N VAL A 364 -5.78 2.14 -15.97
CA VAL A 364 -4.79 2.64 -16.94
C VAL A 364 -4.76 1.79 -18.20
N LEU A 365 -4.75 0.47 -18.04
CA LEU A 365 -4.66 -0.48 -19.14
C LEU A 365 -5.94 -0.53 -19.97
N PHE A 366 -7.10 -0.39 -19.34
CA PHE A 366 -8.42 -0.45 -19.98
C PHE A 366 -9.19 0.88 -19.83
N PRO A 367 -8.73 1.97 -20.48
CA PRO A 367 -9.37 3.26 -20.33
C PRO A 367 -10.81 3.22 -20.86
N SER A 368 -11.77 3.70 -20.06
CA SER A 368 -13.21 3.77 -20.40
C SER A 368 -13.97 2.44 -20.40
N GLY A 369 -13.44 1.40 -19.76
CA GLY A 369 -14.15 0.11 -19.63
C GLY A 369 -14.27 -0.65 -20.95
N THR A 370 -13.39 -0.37 -21.91
CA THR A 370 -13.27 -1.16 -23.14
C THR A 370 -12.96 -2.60 -22.78
N GLU A 371 -13.84 -3.52 -23.20
CA GLU A 371 -13.74 -4.95 -22.88
C GLU A 371 -12.53 -5.65 -23.53
N SER A 372 -11.87 -5.01 -24.49
CA SER A 372 -10.64 -5.54 -25.10
C SER A 372 -9.63 -4.43 -25.41
N SER A 373 -8.44 -4.55 -24.84
CA SER A 373 -7.25 -3.85 -25.30
C SER A 373 -6.05 -4.78 -25.14
N PHE A 374 -5.32 -5.00 -26.24
CA PHE A 374 -4.09 -5.77 -26.19
C PHE A 374 -3.09 -5.11 -25.26
N THR A 375 -2.74 -5.82 -24.20
CA THR A 375 -1.67 -5.42 -23.29
C THR A 375 -0.41 -6.19 -23.67
N THR A 376 0.64 -5.44 -23.93
CA THR A 376 1.93 -5.98 -24.35
C THR A 376 2.98 -5.75 -23.25
N ARG A 377 3.63 -6.83 -22.81
CA ARG A 377 4.77 -6.76 -21.90
C ARG A 377 6.05 -6.66 -22.73
N ILE A 378 6.73 -5.53 -22.61
CA ILE A 378 8.07 -5.31 -23.16
C ILE A 378 9.05 -5.32 -22.01
N ASN A 379 10.13 -6.08 -22.15
CA ASN A 379 11.22 -5.99 -21.22
C ASN A 379 12.08 -4.78 -21.56
N LEU A 380 12.20 -3.80 -20.66
CA LEU A 380 13.09 -2.66 -20.85
C LEU A 380 14.47 -2.89 -20.20
N THR A 381 14.59 -3.99 -19.45
CA THR A 381 15.77 -4.39 -18.67
C THR A 381 15.75 -5.89 -18.52
N ASP A 382 16.66 -6.63 -19.13
CA ASP A 382 16.57 -8.08 -19.04
C ASP A 382 16.87 -8.69 -17.65
N SER A 383 16.18 -8.32 -16.57
CA SER A 383 16.40 -8.86 -15.23
C SER A 383 15.81 -10.28 -15.10
N ASP A 384 16.07 -11.16 -16.05
CA ASP A 384 15.79 -12.60 -15.97
C ASP A 384 16.72 -13.30 -14.94
N LEU A 385 17.26 -12.56 -13.96
CA LEU A 385 18.41 -12.97 -13.14
C LEU A 385 18.39 -12.38 -11.71
N ILE A 386 17.21 -12.30 -11.09
CA ILE A 386 17.12 -12.20 -9.61
C ILE A 386 16.38 -13.44 -9.12
N GLY A 387 17.07 -14.58 -9.29
CA GLY A 387 16.81 -15.91 -8.70
C GLY A 387 15.75 -16.76 -9.43
N GLY A 388 15.96 -18.02 -9.81
CA GLY A 388 17.10 -18.89 -9.50
C GLY A 388 17.42 -18.94 -8.01
#